data_AF-A0A3Q4MFM3-F1
#
_entry.id   AF-A0A3Q4MFM3-F1
#
_cell.length_a   1.000
_cell.length_b   1.000
_cell.length_c   1.000
_cell.angle_alpha   90.00
_cell.angle_beta   90.00
_cell.angle_gamma   90.00
#
_symmetry.space_group_name_H-M   'P 1'
#
loop_
_entity.id
_entity.type
_entity.pdbx_description
1 polymer ?
#
loop_
_entity_poly.entity_id
_entity_poly.type
_entity_poly.pdbx_seq_one_letter_code
_entity_poly.pdbx_strand_id
1 'polypeptide(L)'
;MTYEQGVDISEVAESGPGLAFIVYPRAVAMMPVPQVWSVCFFLMIILLGLDSQFVGLECVMTSLVDLFPCLHQGYRRELLLLAVCCTCCLLGLSLVTEGGMYLLQLLDHHVCSGTTLLLLSFCQSVSIGWVYGKQRPACADRFYGNISNMIGYRPHPFMKYCWRYITPFTCFGTFIFSIVRYSPLKFSSTYVYPLWANILGWFIATVSLSLIPLFLLYKIIQGKGTLRQVSLFFSQKLWNQDSLLRTITDKEKH
;
A
#
# COMPACT_ATOMS: atom_id res chain seq x y z
N MET A 1 -31.79 -14.91 2.61
CA MET A 1 -31.73 -15.08 1.14
C MET A 1 -31.59 -16.54 0.72
N THR A 2 -30.58 -17.29 1.15
CA THR A 2 -30.45 -18.72 0.75
C THR A 2 -31.61 -19.59 1.24
N TYR A 3 -32.11 -19.33 2.46
CA TYR A 3 -33.33 -19.97 2.98
C TYR A 3 -34.62 -19.57 2.23
N GLU A 4 -34.72 -18.32 1.78
CA GLU A 4 -35.92 -17.75 1.11
C GLU A 4 -35.94 -18.01 -0.42
N GLN A 5 -34.77 -18.16 -1.04
CA GLN A 5 -34.62 -18.32 -2.50
C GLN A 5 -34.27 -19.75 -2.91
N GLY A 6 -33.94 -20.63 -1.95
CA GLY A 6 -33.60 -22.03 -2.22
C GLY A 6 -32.31 -22.23 -3.03
N VAL A 7 -31.44 -21.21 -3.08
CA VAL A 7 -30.16 -21.25 -3.80
C VAL A 7 -29.02 -21.55 -2.82
N ASP A 8 -28.07 -22.37 -3.25
CA ASP A 8 -26.91 -22.75 -2.44
C ASP A 8 -26.02 -21.53 -2.14
N ILE A 9 -25.42 -21.50 -0.94
CA ILE A 9 -24.59 -20.39 -0.45
C ILE A 9 -23.37 -20.18 -1.37
N SER A 10 -22.89 -21.26 -1.98
CA SER A 10 -21.76 -21.27 -2.90
C SER A 10 -22.00 -20.52 -4.22
N GLU A 11 -23.23 -20.49 -4.74
CA GLU A 11 -23.61 -19.72 -5.95
C GLU A 11 -23.82 -18.23 -5.66
N VAL A 12 -24.18 -17.88 -4.42
CA VAL A 12 -24.43 -16.50 -3.99
C VAL A 12 -23.16 -15.83 -3.47
N ALA A 13 -22.13 -16.60 -3.10
CA ALA A 13 -20.89 -16.12 -2.50
C ALA A 13 -19.72 -15.98 -3.50
N GLU A 14 -19.97 -15.56 -4.74
CA GLU A 14 -18.87 -15.15 -5.62
C GLU A 14 -18.16 -13.92 -5.02
N SER A 15 -16.88 -14.06 -4.69
CA SER A 15 -16.07 -13.01 -4.07
C SER A 15 -15.82 -11.87 -5.06
N GLY A 16 -16.03 -10.63 -4.61
CA GLY A 16 -15.77 -9.43 -5.40
C GLY A 16 -16.84 -8.35 -5.26
N PRO A 17 -16.80 -7.30 -6.10
CA PRO A 17 -17.77 -6.21 -6.06
C PRO A 17 -19.22 -6.66 -6.33
N GLY A 18 -19.41 -7.77 -7.07
CA GLY A 18 -20.75 -8.35 -7.32
C GLY A 18 -21.48 -8.75 -6.04
N LEU A 19 -20.76 -9.17 -5.00
CA LEU A 19 -21.35 -9.49 -3.71
C LEU A 19 -21.94 -8.24 -3.04
N ALA A 20 -21.19 -7.13 -3.04
CA ALA A 20 -21.63 -5.84 -2.49
C ALA A 20 -22.75 -5.18 -3.30
N PHE A 21 -22.77 -5.31 -4.63
CA PHE A 21 -23.68 -4.55 -5.50
C PHE A 21 -24.85 -5.36 -6.09
N ILE A 22 -24.84 -6.70 -5.99
CA ILE A 22 -25.91 -7.56 -6.49
C ILE A 22 -26.57 -8.30 -5.34
N VAL A 23 -25.78 -9.00 -4.53
CA VAL A 23 -26.30 -9.85 -3.46
C VAL A 23 -26.85 -9.00 -2.32
N TYR A 24 -26.07 -8.08 -1.77
CA TYR A 24 -26.52 -7.26 -0.64
C TYR A 24 -27.78 -6.42 -0.91
N PRO A 25 -27.90 -5.67 -2.03
CA PRO A 25 -29.14 -4.95 -2.33
C PRO A 25 -30.35 -5.88 -2.49
N ARG A 26 -30.16 -7.08 -3.04
CA ARG A 26 -31.22 -8.11 -3.12
C ARG A 26 -31.64 -8.60 -1.74
N ALA A 27 -30.72 -8.66 -0.78
CA ALA A 27 -31.02 -9.00 0.62
C ALA A 27 -31.84 -7.89 1.30
N VAL A 28 -31.39 -6.65 1.11
CA VAL A 28 -31.98 -5.46 1.72
C VAL A 28 -33.40 -5.23 1.20
N ALA A 29 -33.67 -5.55 -0.06
CA ALA A 29 -35.01 -5.49 -0.64
C ALA A 29 -36.03 -6.43 0.03
N MET A 30 -35.57 -7.49 0.71
CA MET A 30 -36.44 -8.44 1.43
C MET A 30 -36.72 -8.02 2.88
N MET A 31 -36.07 -6.98 3.39
CA MET A 31 -36.27 -6.49 4.75
C MET A 31 -37.45 -5.52 4.83
N PRO A 32 -38.11 -5.39 6.00
CA PRO A 32 -39.13 -4.36 6.20
C PRO A 32 -38.50 -2.96 6.07
N VAL A 33 -39.19 -2.06 5.36
CA VAL A 33 -38.72 -0.68 5.08
C VAL A 33 -37.40 -0.64 4.27
N PRO A 34 -37.36 -1.26 3.06
CA PRO A 34 -36.12 -1.45 2.28
C PRO A 34 -35.44 -0.14 1.85
N GLN A 35 -36.19 0.96 1.77
CA GLN A 35 -35.68 2.27 1.36
C GLN A 35 -34.64 2.83 2.34
N VAL A 36 -34.90 2.74 3.65
CA VAL A 36 -33.97 3.25 4.68
C VAL A 36 -32.69 2.41 4.70
N TRP A 37 -32.82 1.09 4.68
CA TRP A 37 -31.69 0.17 4.68
C TRP A 37 -30.79 0.32 3.43
N SER A 38 -31.39 0.56 2.26
CA SER A 38 -30.63 0.79 1.03
C SER A 38 -29.79 2.07 1.11
N VAL A 39 -30.38 3.17 1.59
CA VAL A 39 -29.65 4.44 1.76
C VAL A 39 -28.51 4.29 2.76
N CYS A 40 -28.75 3.66 3.92
CA CYS A 40 -27.70 3.42 4.91
C CYS A 40 -26.56 2.55 4.35
N PHE A 41 -26.88 1.51 3.57
CA PHE A 41 -25.90 0.61 2.98
C PHE A 41 -25.00 1.30 1.95
N PHE A 42 -25.59 2.05 1.00
CA PHE A 42 -24.80 2.76 0.00
C PHE A 42 -24.01 3.93 0.60
N LEU A 43 -24.58 4.63 1.59
CA LEU A 43 -23.86 5.68 2.33
C LEU A 43 -22.65 5.11 3.07
N MET A 44 -22.79 3.94 3.71
CA MET A 44 -21.67 3.25 4.35
C MET A 44 -20.55 2.94 3.33
N ILE A 45 -20.88 2.37 2.16
CA ILE A 45 -19.89 2.07 1.12
C ILE A 45 -19.17 3.34 0.64
N ILE A 46 -19.92 4.43 0.43
CA ILE A 46 -19.36 5.72 0.02
C ILE A 46 -18.42 6.27 1.09
N LEU A 47 -18.81 6.27 2.37
CA LEU A 47 -17.96 6.75 3.46
C LEU A 47 -16.67 5.91 3.60
N LEU A 48 -16.77 4.58 3.50
CA LEU A 48 -15.62 3.68 3.56
C LEU A 48 -14.63 3.94 2.40
N GLY A 49 -15.15 4.17 1.20
CA GLY A 49 -14.33 4.51 0.03
C GLY A 49 -13.69 5.90 0.15
N LEU A 50 -14.44 6.90 0.62
CA LEU A 50 -13.95 8.27 0.77
C LEU A 50 -12.82 8.37 1.79
N ASP A 51 -12.97 7.78 2.98
CA ASP A 51 -11.95 7.81 4.03
C ASP A 51 -10.62 7.21 3.53
N SER A 52 -10.70 6.03 2.90
CA SER A 52 -9.54 5.35 2.31
C SER A 52 -8.87 6.19 1.21
N GLN A 53 -9.66 6.86 0.37
CA GLN A 53 -9.14 7.71 -0.72
C GLN A 53 -8.45 8.97 -0.18
N PHE A 54 -8.97 9.57 0.89
CA PHE A 54 -8.34 10.73 1.52
C PHE A 54 -6.97 10.38 2.09
N VAL A 55 -6.88 9.27 2.85
CA VAL A 55 -5.59 8.80 3.39
C VAL A 55 -4.61 8.50 2.25
N GLY A 56 -5.07 7.86 1.16
CA GLY A 56 -4.22 7.57 0.00
C GLY A 56 -3.68 8.83 -0.68
N LEU A 57 -4.53 9.81 -0.94
CA LEU A 57 -4.13 11.09 -1.53
C LEU A 57 -3.19 11.88 -0.61
N GLU A 58 -3.46 11.89 0.69
CA GLU A 58 -2.61 12.54 1.68
C GLU A 58 -1.21 11.90 1.75
N CYS A 59 -1.13 10.56 1.71
CA CYS A 59 0.15 9.84 1.67
C CYS A 59 0.99 10.24 0.45
N VAL A 60 0.37 10.30 -0.73
CA VAL A 60 1.06 10.69 -1.98
C VAL A 60 1.49 12.15 -1.91
N MET A 61 0.61 13.05 -1.48
CA MET A 61 0.92 14.48 -1.33
C MET A 61 2.08 14.71 -0.38
N THR A 62 2.04 14.11 0.80
CA THR A 62 3.08 14.26 1.82
C THR A 62 4.42 13.74 1.29
N SER A 63 4.43 12.56 0.65
CA SER A 63 5.64 12.00 0.05
C SER A 63 6.26 12.89 -1.04
N LEU A 64 5.43 13.55 -1.86
CA LEU A 64 5.91 14.46 -2.91
C LEU A 64 6.46 15.78 -2.33
N VAL A 65 5.80 16.33 -1.31
CA VAL A 65 6.25 17.56 -0.64
C VAL A 65 7.56 17.31 0.11
N ASP A 66 7.72 16.15 0.74
CA ASP A 66 8.95 15.76 1.44
C ASP A 66 10.15 15.60 0.48
N LEU A 67 9.90 15.12 -0.75
CA LEU A 67 10.95 14.95 -1.77
C LEU A 67 11.41 16.28 -2.38
N PHE A 68 10.50 17.24 -2.51
CA PHE A 68 10.75 18.52 -3.17
C PHE A 68 10.44 19.69 -2.22
N PRO A 69 11.40 20.11 -1.37
CA PRO A 69 11.17 21.20 -0.40
C PRO A 69 10.80 22.54 -1.07
N CYS A 70 11.16 22.72 -2.35
CA CYS A 70 10.78 23.88 -3.16
C CYS A 70 9.26 24.01 -3.39
N LEU A 71 8.51 22.92 -3.22
CA LEU A 71 7.06 22.86 -3.41
C LEU A 71 6.28 23.26 -2.14
N HIS A 72 6.96 23.39 -0.99
CA HIS A 72 6.34 23.79 0.27
C HIS A 72 5.91 25.28 0.28
N GLN A 73 6.46 26.10 -0.61
CA GLN A 73 6.32 27.55 -0.53
C GLN A 73 5.24 28.10 -1.47
N GLY A 74 4.17 28.65 -0.88
CA GLY A 74 3.05 29.35 -1.53
C GLY A 74 1.92 28.45 -2.06
N TYR A 75 1.15 28.94 -3.04
CA TYR A 75 0.03 28.25 -3.70
C TYR A 75 0.41 26.98 -4.52
N ARG A 76 1.68 26.58 -4.51
CA ARG A 76 2.20 25.45 -5.29
C ARG A 76 1.71 24.10 -4.76
N ARG A 77 1.46 23.97 -3.45
CA ARG A 77 0.91 22.74 -2.85
C ARG A 77 -0.53 22.46 -3.33
N GLU A 78 -1.36 23.50 -3.41
CA GLU A 78 -2.73 23.39 -3.92
C GLU A 78 -2.74 23.03 -5.42
N LEU A 79 -1.83 23.62 -6.20
CA LEU A 79 -1.68 23.29 -7.62
C LEU A 79 -1.23 21.84 -7.84
N LEU A 80 -0.32 21.31 -7.01
CA LEU A 80 0.05 19.89 -7.03
C LEU A 80 -1.12 18.98 -6.68
N LEU A 81 -1.90 19.35 -5.65
CA LEU A 81 -3.10 18.61 -5.29
C LEU A 81 -4.08 18.54 -6.44
N LEU A 82 -4.34 19.67 -7.10
CA LEU A 82 -5.17 19.72 -8.28
C LEU A 82 -4.60 18.86 -9.42
N ALA A 83 -3.29 18.95 -9.68
CA ALA A 83 -2.65 18.15 -10.72
C ALA A 83 -2.76 16.64 -10.48
N VAL A 84 -2.53 16.17 -9.25
CA VAL A 84 -2.68 14.75 -8.89
C VAL A 84 -4.14 14.31 -8.92
N CYS A 85 -5.07 15.15 -8.45
CA CYS A 85 -6.50 14.85 -8.53
C CYS A 85 -6.95 14.75 -10.00
N CYS A 86 -6.50 15.67 -10.87
CA CYS A 86 -6.77 15.62 -12.30
C CYS A 86 -6.19 14.36 -12.96
N THR A 87 -4.95 13.97 -12.65
CA THR A 87 -4.36 12.75 -13.22
C THR A 87 -5.08 11.49 -12.74
N CYS A 88 -5.42 11.41 -11.45
CA CYS A 88 -6.24 10.33 -10.91
C CYS A 88 -7.65 10.28 -11.54
N CYS A 89 -8.27 11.43 -11.81
CA CYS A 89 -9.57 11.51 -12.47
C CYS A 89 -9.49 11.01 -13.92
N LEU A 90 -8.46 11.41 -14.67
CA LEU A 90 -8.24 10.93 -16.04
C LEU A 90 -8.02 9.41 -16.10
N LEU A 91 -7.25 8.85 -15.17
CA LEU A 91 -7.07 7.40 -15.05
C LEU A 91 -8.37 6.71 -14.60
N GLY A 92 -9.11 7.33 -13.68
CA GLY A 92 -10.41 6.85 -13.22
C GLY A 92 -11.45 6.76 -14.33
N LEU A 93 -11.45 7.70 -15.29
CA LEU A 93 -12.35 7.65 -16.46
C LEU A 93 -12.17 6.38 -17.29
N SER A 94 -10.95 5.82 -17.37
CA SER A 94 -10.73 4.55 -18.08
C SER A 94 -11.47 3.38 -17.44
N LEU A 95 -11.65 3.40 -16.10
CA LEU A 95 -12.36 2.37 -15.34
C LEU A 95 -13.89 2.51 -15.40
N VAL A 96 -14.42 3.65 -15.87
CA VAL A 96 -15.87 3.89 -16.01
C VAL A 96 -16.40 3.43 -17.38
N THR A 97 -15.52 3.06 -18.31
CA THR A 97 -15.92 2.54 -19.63
C THR A 97 -16.66 1.20 -19.51
N GLU A 98 -17.40 0.79 -20.56
CA GLU A 98 -18.13 -0.50 -20.60
C GLU A 98 -17.23 -1.73 -20.31
N GLY A 99 -15.93 -1.64 -20.65
CA GLY A 99 -14.93 -2.66 -20.35
C GLY A 99 -14.19 -2.46 -19.02
N GLY A 100 -14.56 -1.45 -18.24
CA GLY A 100 -13.86 -1.01 -17.04
C GLY A 100 -13.78 -2.05 -15.93
N MET A 101 -14.80 -2.90 -15.80
CA MET A 101 -14.81 -4.01 -14.84
C MET A 101 -13.68 -5.03 -15.08
N TYR A 102 -13.32 -5.28 -16.34
CA TYR A 102 -12.20 -6.16 -16.67
C TYR A 102 -10.86 -5.53 -16.28
N LEU A 103 -10.71 -4.23 -16.54
CA LEU A 103 -9.51 -3.48 -16.16
C LEU A 103 -9.38 -3.39 -14.63
N LEU A 104 -10.49 -3.13 -13.93
CA LEU A 104 -10.56 -3.07 -12.47
C LEU A 104 -10.13 -4.40 -11.84
N GLN A 105 -10.64 -5.52 -12.32
CA GLN A 105 -10.28 -6.83 -11.78
C GLN A 105 -8.83 -7.23 -12.09
N LEU A 106 -8.34 -6.89 -13.29
CA LEU A 106 -6.94 -7.13 -13.66
C LEU A 106 -5.98 -6.35 -12.74
N LEU A 107 -6.26 -5.06 -12.50
CA LEU A 107 -5.48 -4.20 -11.61
C LEU A 107 -5.60 -4.66 -10.15
N ASP A 108 -6.80 -4.98 -9.69
CA ASP A 108 -7.02 -5.43 -8.32
C ASP A 108 -6.23 -6.72 -8.03
N HIS A 109 -6.24 -7.68 -8.94
CA HIS A 109 -5.53 -8.94 -8.74
C HIS A 109 -4.01 -8.83 -8.86
N HIS A 110 -3.48 -8.05 -9.81
CA HIS A 110 -2.03 -7.94 -10.01
C HIS A 110 -1.35 -6.87 -9.14
N VAL A 111 -2.07 -5.81 -8.77
CA VAL A 111 -1.52 -4.66 -8.04
C VAL A 111 -2.02 -4.63 -6.59
N CYS A 112 -3.32 -4.61 -6.33
CA CYS A 112 -3.90 -4.35 -4.99
C CYS A 112 -3.95 -5.58 -4.06
N SER A 113 -4.21 -6.76 -4.62
CA SER A 113 -4.17 -8.06 -3.94
C SER A 113 -3.00 -8.93 -4.44
N GLY A 114 -2.13 -8.35 -5.27
CA GLY A 114 -1.10 -9.07 -5.99
C GLY A 114 0.12 -9.40 -5.14
N THR A 115 0.88 -10.37 -5.62
CA THR A 115 2.20 -10.79 -5.14
C THR A 115 3.18 -9.61 -4.96
N THR A 116 2.95 -8.48 -5.64
CA THR A 116 3.74 -7.26 -5.59
C THR A 116 3.71 -6.53 -4.26
N LEU A 117 2.52 -6.30 -3.68
CA LEU A 117 2.39 -5.63 -2.38
C LEU A 117 2.97 -6.50 -1.24
N LEU A 118 2.80 -7.82 -1.33
CA LEU A 118 3.44 -8.76 -0.41
C LEU A 118 4.97 -8.70 -0.51
N LEU A 119 5.50 -8.67 -1.73
CA LEU A 119 6.95 -8.55 -1.95
C LEU A 119 7.49 -7.19 -1.47
N LEU A 120 6.77 -6.10 -1.72
CA LEU A 120 7.10 -4.76 -1.21
C LEU A 120 7.14 -4.74 0.32
N SER A 121 6.11 -5.29 0.97
CA SER A 121 6.01 -5.37 2.44
C SER A 121 7.13 -6.24 3.04
N PHE A 122 7.48 -7.33 2.37
CA PHE A 122 8.62 -8.17 2.74
C PHE A 122 9.94 -7.38 2.65
N CYS A 123 10.19 -6.71 1.52
CA CYS A 123 11.39 -5.88 1.33
C CYS A 123 11.49 -4.75 2.36
N GLN A 124 10.38 -4.09 2.68
CA GLN A 124 10.32 -3.02 3.69
C GLN A 124 10.64 -3.57 5.09
N SER A 125 10.03 -4.70 5.47
CA SER A 125 10.26 -5.36 6.76
C SER A 125 11.71 -5.83 6.92
N VAL A 126 12.31 -6.42 5.88
CA VAL A 126 13.72 -6.82 5.87
C VAL A 126 14.65 -5.60 5.94
N SER A 127 14.31 -4.52 5.23
CA SER A 127 15.09 -3.27 5.25
C SER A 127 15.13 -2.67 6.66
N ILE A 128 13.99 -2.59 7.34
CA ILE A 128 13.92 -2.06 8.72
C ILE A 128 14.58 -3.03 9.71
N GLY A 129 14.31 -4.33 9.61
CA GLY A 129 14.79 -5.32 10.58
C GLY A 129 16.29 -5.64 10.49
N TRP A 130 16.87 -5.61 9.29
CA TRP A 130 18.24 -6.11 9.04
C TRP A 130 19.17 -5.06 8.41
N VAL A 131 18.70 -4.22 7.49
CA VAL A 131 19.55 -3.23 6.81
C VAL A 131 19.80 -2.01 7.69
N TYR A 132 18.75 -1.46 8.31
CA TYR A 132 18.86 -0.32 9.23
C TYR A 132 19.66 -0.65 10.51
N GLY A 133 19.71 -1.94 10.90
CA GLY A 133 20.42 -2.42 12.09
C GLY A 133 21.89 -2.84 11.87
N LYS A 134 22.42 -2.82 10.64
CA LYS A 134 23.69 -3.51 10.28
C LYS A 134 24.98 -2.86 10.84
N GLN A 135 24.91 -1.67 11.44
CA GLN A 135 26.11 -0.90 11.80
C GLN A 135 26.73 -1.17 13.20
N ARG A 136 26.16 -2.06 14.04
CA ARG A 136 26.84 -2.65 15.24
C ARG A 136 25.95 -3.77 15.84
N PRO A 137 26.51 -4.80 16.51
CA PRO A 137 25.77 -5.98 17.02
C PRO A 137 24.69 -5.72 18.09
N ALA A 138 24.40 -4.46 18.44
CA ALA A 138 23.23 -4.02 19.19
C ALA A 138 22.04 -3.69 18.25
N CYS A 139 21.83 -4.52 17.22
CA CYS A 139 21.10 -4.19 15.98
C CYS A 139 19.63 -3.82 16.18
N ALA A 140 19.03 -4.26 17.28
CA ALA A 140 17.62 -4.03 17.56
C ALA A 140 17.39 -2.80 18.45
N ASP A 141 18.45 -2.13 18.90
CA ASP A 141 18.33 -1.03 19.86
C ASP A 141 18.22 0.33 19.18
N ARG A 142 18.42 0.42 17.85
CA ARG A 142 18.34 1.72 17.15
C ARG A 142 16.92 2.12 16.80
N PHE A 143 16.14 1.23 16.15
CA PHE A 143 14.70 1.48 15.92
C PHE A 143 13.93 1.47 17.24
N TYR A 144 14.17 0.47 18.10
CA TYR A 144 13.58 0.41 19.43
C TYR A 144 14.01 1.59 20.32
N GLY A 145 15.25 2.07 20.19
CA GLY A 145 15.74 3.26 20.89
C GLY A 145 15.13 4.55 20.36
N ASN A 146 14.94 4.69 19.05
CA ASN A 146 14.19 5.81 18.46
C ASN A 146 12.76 5.84 18.99
N ILE A 147 12.10 4.69 19.05
CA ILE A 147 10.76 4.54 19.62
C ILE A 147 10.76 4.86 21.11
N SER A 148 11.73 4.36 21.87
CA SER A 148 11.88 4.68 23.29
C SER A 148 12.12 6.19 23.52
N ASN A 149 12.80 6.87 22.60
CA ASN A 149 13.03 8.31 22.66
C ASN A 149 11.78 9.12 22.25
N MET A 150 10.95 8.61 21.35
CA MET A 150 9.70 9.25 20.94
C MET A 150 8.60 9.09 21.99
N ILE A 151 8.51 7.91 22.60
CA ILE A 151 7.43 7.55 23.53
C ILE A 151 7.83 7.87 24.99
N GLY A 152 9.12 7.99 25.30
CA GLY A 152 9.64 8.34 26.63
C GLY A 152 9.76 7.15 27.60
N TYR A 153 9.29 5.95 27.22
CA TYR A 153 9.48 4.70 27.96
C TYR A 153 9.93 3.56 27.06
N ARG A 154 10.55 2.52 27.65
CA ARG A 154 11.01 1.33 26.92
C ARG A 154 9.87 0.31 26.76
N PRO A 155 9.38 0.03 25.54
CA PRO A 155 8.30 -0.94 25.33
C PRO A 155 8.74 -2.38 25.63
N HIS A 156 7.80 -3.31 25.84
CA HIS A 156 8.14 -4.69 26.19
C HIS A 156 9.05 -5.36 25.12
N PRO A 157 10.10 -6.11 25.50
CA PRO A 157 11.05 -6.74 24.56
C PRO A 157 10.42 -7.69 23.52
N PHE A 158 9.22 -8.20 23.78
CA PHE A 158 8.47 -9.02 22.82
C PHE A 158 8.21 -8.28 21.50
N MET A 159 7.95 -6.97 21.54
CA MET A 159 7.73 -6.16 20.32
C MET A 159 8.98 -6.13 19.43
N LYS A 160 10.16 -6.15 20.04
CA LYS A 160 11.44 -6.21 19.32
C LYS A 160 11.64 -7.53 18.58
N TYR A 161 11.19 -8.66 19.14
CA TYR A 161 11.21 -9.95 18.45
C TYR A 161 10.14 -10.02 17.35
N CYS A 162 8.97 -9.43 17.59
CA CYS A 162 7.88 -9.37 16.63
C CYS A 162 8.32 -8.68 15.32
N TRP A 163 8.88 -7.47 15.41
CA TRP A 163 9.29 -6.71 14.22
C TRP A 163 10.49 -7.31 13.48
N ARG A 164 11.41 -7.98 14.20
CA ARG A 164 12.63 -8.51 13.58
C ARG A 164 12.43 -9.87 12.90
N TYR A 165 11.60 -10.72 13.49
CA TYR A 165 11.49 -12.12 13.07
C TYR A 165 10.08 -12.49 12.66
N ILE A 166 9.06 -12.15 13.46
CA ILE A 166 7.69 -12.56 13.21
C ILE A 166 7.15 -11.88 11.94
N THR A 167 7.27 -10.56 11.82
CA THR A 167 6.78 -9.80 10.66
C THR A 167 7.38 -10.29 9.33
N PRO A 168 8.72 -10.35 9.15
CA PRO A 168 9.27 -10.83 7.88
C PRO A 168 8.98 -12.31 7.63
N PHE A 169 8.87 -13.14 8.67
CA PHE A 169 8.51 -14.56 8.52
C PHE A 169 7.07 -14.72 8.03
N THR A 170 6.11 -14.00 8.61
CA THR A 170 4.71 -14.02 8.17
C THR A 170 4.55 -13.46 6.74
N CYS A 171 5.25 -12.37 6.41
CA CYS A 171 5.26 -11.84 5.04
C CYS A 171 5.88 -12.82 4.04
N PHE A 172 6.97 -13.51 4.42
CA PHE A 172 7.59 -14.51 3.56
C PHE A 172 6.69 -15.75 3.38
N GLY A 173 6.07 -16.24 4.45
CA GLY A 173 5.15 -17.37 4.39
C GLY A 173 3.92 -17.08 3.52
N THR A 174 3.32 -15.91 3.67
CA THR A 174 2.18 -15.48 2.83
C THR A 174 2.59 -15.29 1.37
N PHE A 175 3.79 -14.77 1.10
CA PHE A 175 4.33 -14.67 -0.26
C PHE A 175 4.52 -16.04 -0.92
N ILE A 176 5.10 -17.01 -0.21
CA ILE A 176 5.26 -18.38 -0.72
C ILE A 176 3.89 -19.03 -0.96
N PHE A 177 2.95 -18.87 -0.03
CA PHE A 177 1.59 -19.37 -0.21
C PHE A 177 0.90 -18.75 -1.43
N SER A 178 1.10 -17.45 -1.66
CA SER A 178 0.59 -16.73 -2.82
C SER A 178 1.15 -17.27 -4.14
N ILE A 179 2.44 -17.65 -4.19
CA ILE A 179 3.04 -18.26 -5.38
C ILE A 179 2.48 -19.67 -5.61
N VAL A 180 2.37 -20.47 -4.54
CA VAL A 180 1.88 -21.86 -4.65
C VAL A 180 0.42 -21.92 -5.11
N ARG A 181 -0.41 -20.95 -4.67
CA ARG A 181 -1.83 -20.87 -5.07
C ARG A 181 -2.07 -20.00 -6.30
N TYR A 182 -1.01 -19.59 -7.02
CA TYR A 182 -1.17 -18.76 -8.21
C TYR A 182 -2.05 -19.47 -9.24
N SER A 183 -3.25 -18.94 -9.45
CA SER A 183 -4.21 -19.42 -10.43
C SER A 183 -4.45 -18.29 -11.43
N PRO A 184 -4.45 -18.55 -12.74
CA PRO A 184 -4.72 -17.53 -13.73
C PRO A 184 -6.12 -16.94 -13.48
N LEU A 185 -6.22 -15.62 -13.50
CA LEU A 185 -7.47 -14.88 -13.41
C LEU A 185 -8.50 -15.45 -14.38
N LYS A 186 -9.64 -15.89 -13.85
CA LYS A 186 -10.82 -16.27 -14.63
C LYS A 186 -11.96 -15.35 -14.22
N PHE A 187 -12.61 -14.72 -15.18
CA PHE A 187 -13.84 -13.97 -14.92
C PHE A 187 -15.04 -14.89 -15.17
N SER A 188 -15.80 -15.15 -14.10
CA SER A 188 -17.10 -15.83 -14.14
C SER A 188 -17.12 -17.17 -14.92
N SER A 189 -16.11 -18.03 -14.75
CA SER A 189 -16.00 -19.37 -15.37
C SER A 189 -16.02 -19.46 -16.90
N THR A 190 -16.34 -18.39 -17.65
CA THR A 190 -16.47 -18.40 -19.12
C THR A 190 -15.43 -17.53 -19.82
N TYR A 191 -14.89 -16.49 -19.18
CA TYR A 191 -13.90 -15.59 -19.79
C TYR A 191 -12.51 -15.80 -19.18
N VAL A 192 -11.61 -16.37 -20.00
CA VAL A 192 -10.20 -16.48 -19.69
C VAL A 192 -9.50 -15.24 -20.20
N TYR A 193 -8.80 -14.53 -19.30
CA TYR A 193 -8.04 -13.35 -19.70
C TYR A 193 -7.00 -13.70 -20.76
N PRO A 194 -6.91 -12.92 -21.84
CA PRO A 194 -5.93 -13.17 -22.89
C PRO A 194 -4.50 -12.98 -22.36
N LEU A 195 -3.55 -13.70 -22.93
CA LEU A 195 -2.15 -13.70 -22.48
C LEU A 195 -1.53 -12.30 -22.44
N TRP A 196 -1.90 -11.42 -23.38
CA TRP A 196 -1.41 -10.04 -23.40
C TRP A 196 -1.84 -9.25 -22.14
N ALA A 197 -3.04 -9.51 -21.61
CA ALA A 197 -3.55 -8.83 -20.42
C ALA A 197 -2.78 -9.31 -19.17
N ASN A 198 -2.49 -10.61 -19.08
CA ASN A 198 -1.64 -11.14 -18.00
C ASN A 198 -0.22 -10.58 -18.07
N ILE A 199 0.38 -10.50 -19.26
CA ILE A 199 1.71 -9.90 -19.45
C ILE A 199 1.70 -8.43 -19.01
N LEU A 200 0.66 -7.67 -19.39
CA LEU A 200 0.48 -6.28 -19.00
C LEU A 200 0.34 -6.14 -17.48
N GLY A 201 -0.44 -7.01 -16.83
CA GLY A 201 -0.57 -7.07 -15.37
C GLY A 201 0.78 -7.31 -14.67
N TRP A 202 1.54 -8.30 -15.12
CA TRP A 202 2.89 -8.58 -14.61
C TRP A 202 3.88 -7.44 -14.89
N PHE A 203 3.74 -6.75 -16.02
CA PHE A 203 4.56 -5.59 -16.35
C PHE A 203 4.32 -4.42 -15.37
N ILE A 204 3.05 -4.04 -15.14
CA ILE A 204 2.70 -2.99 -14.17
C ILE A 204 3.22 -3.36 -12.77
N ALA A 205 3.04 -4.63 -12.40
CA ALA A 205 3.50 -5.19 -11.14
C ALA A 205 5.02 -5.05 -10.94
N THR A 206 5.80 -5.44 -11.95
CA THR A 206 7.27 -5.42 -11.89
C THR A 206 7.86 -4.02 -12.02
N VAL A 207 7.24 -3.12 -12.81
CA VAL A 207 7.64 -1.71 -12.90
C VAL A 207 7.61 -1.06 -11.52
N SER A 208 6.51 -1.26 -10.78
CA SER A 208 6.34 -0.73 -9.42
C SER A 208 7.43 -1.23 -8.47
N LEU A 209 7.76 -2.53 -8.54
CA LEU A 209 8.82 -3.13 -7.71
C LEU A 209 10.21 -2.62 -8.09
N SER A 210 10.46 -2.44 -9.38
CA SER A 210 11.78 -2.08 -9.93
C SER A 210 12.25 -0.68 -9.50
N LEU A 211 11.34 0.21 -9.10
CA LEU A 211 11.67 1.56 -8.61
C LEU A 211 12.60 1.53 -7.39
N ILE A 212 12.45 0.55 -6.50
CA ILE A 212 13.29 0.41 -5.29
C ILE A 212 14.75 0.09 -5.65
N PRO A 213 15.06 -1.01 -6.38
CA PRO A 213 16.43 -1.31 -6.77
C PRO A 213 17.00 -0.26 -7.73
N LEU A 214 16.19 0.32 -8.63
CA LEU A 214 16.64 1.41 -9.50
C LEU A 214 17.09 2.64 -8.70
N PHE A 215 16.33 3.04 -7.69
CA PHE A 215 16.71 4.15 -6.81
C PHE A 215 17.98 3.84 -6.02
N LEU A 216 18.10 2.61 -5.51
CA LEU A 216 19.31 2.15 -4.83
C LEU A 216 20.54 2.20 -5.76
N LEU A 217 20.41 1.69 -6.99
CA LEU A 217 21.47 1.71 -8.00
C LEU A 217 21.85 3.14 -8.38
N TYR A 218 20.88 4.01 -8.63
CA TYR A 218 21.12 5.42 -8.92
C TYR A 218 21.93 6.11 -7.81
N LYS A 219 21.57 5.86 -6.55
CA LYS A 219 22.30 6.39 -5.39
C LYS A 219 23.70 5.80 -5.24
N ILE A 220 23.89 4.52 -5.57
CA ILE A 220 25.21 3.88 -5.58
C ILE A 220 26.10 4.48 -6.67
N ILE A 221 25.57 4.73 -7.88
CA ILE A 221 26.32 5.29 -9.00
C ILE A 221 26.73 6.75 -8.72
N GLN A 222 25.89 7.54 -8.07
CA GLN A 222 26.24 8.92 -7.67
C GLN A 222 27.15 8.99 -6.43
N GLY A 223 27.19 7.93 -5.63
CA GLY A 223 28.05 7.84 -4.46
C GLY A 223 29.51 7.68 -4.86
N LYS A 224 30.32 8.74 -4.72
CA LYS A 224 31.77 8.64 -4.89
C LYS A 224 32.37 7.84 -3.71
N GLY A 225 32.62 6.55 -3.90
CA GLY A 225 33.32 5.69 -2.92
C GLY A 225 33.06 4.18 -3.10
N THR A 226 33.75 3.36 -2.31
CA THR A 226 33.58 1.89 -2.28
C THR A 226 32.19 1.50 -1.76
N LEU A 227 31.57 0.41 -2.23
CA LEU A 227 30.18 -0.01 -1.89
C LEU A 227 29.87 -0.03 -0.38
N ARG A 228 30.87 -0.31 0.47
CA ARG A 228 30.76 -0.25 1.94
C ARG A 228 30.70 1.19 2.49
N GLN A 229 31.43 2.13 1.92
CA GLN A 229 31.42 3.54 2.33
C GLN A 229 30.15 4.26 1.89
N VAL A 230 29.62 3.96 0.70
CA VAL A 230 28.39 4.62 0.21
C VAL A 230 27.16 4.23 1.04
N SER A 231 27.05 2.95 1.45
CA SER A 231 25.99 2.49 2.36
C SER A 231 26.14 3.08 3.78
N LEU A 232 27.38 3.27 4.26
CA LEU A 232 27.66 3.96 5.53
C LEU A 232 27.27 5.45 5.47
N PHE A 233 27.66 6.14 4.40
CA PHE A 233 27.41 7.57 4.18
C PHE A 233 25.91 7.88 4.04
N PHE A 234 25.14 6.98 3.42
CA PHE A 234 23.69 7.11 3.27
C PHE A 234 22.96 7.07 4.62
N SER A 235 23.29 6.11 5.51
CA SER A 235 22.74 6.07 6.87
C SER A 235 23.11 7.30 7.70
N GLN A 236 24.31 7.86 7.50
CA GLN A 236 24.81 8.99 8.29
C GLN A 236 24.22 10.34 7.85
N LYS A 237 23.93 10.50 6.56
CA LYS A 237 23.31 11.73 6.01
C LYS A 237 21.83 11.86 6.38
N LEU A 238 21.10 10.74 6.42
CA LEU A 238 19.72 10.68 6.95
C LEU A 238 19.68 11.09 8.43
N TRP A 239 20.62 10.58 9.24
CA TRP A 239 20.71 10.90 10.66
C TRP A 239 21.05 12.38 10.96
N ASN A 240 21.90 13.00 10.14
CA ASN A 240 22.25 14.41 10.31
C ASN A 240 21.12 15.38 9.95
N GLN A 241 20.16 14.99 9.09
CA GLN A 241 18.98 15.81 8.83
C GLN A 241 17.96 15.72 9.97
N ASP A 242 17.75 14.53 10.55
CA ASP A 242 16.87 14.34 11.71
C ASP A 242 17.35 15.09 12.96
N SER A 243 18.66 15.17 13.19
CA SER A 243 19.23 15.92 14.32
C SER A 243 19.14 17.44 14.14
N LEU A 244 19.26 17.94 12.90
CA LEU A 244 19.07 19.35 12.57
C LEU A 244 17.60 19.77 12.68
N LEU A 245 16.65 18.94 12.26
CA LEU A 245 15.21 19.23 12.41
C LEU A 245 14.77 19.27 13.88
N ARG A 246 15.34 18.41 14.74
CA ARG A 246 15.10 18.45 16.20
C ARG A 246 15.66 19.71 16.86
N THR A 247 16.85 20.16 16.46
CA THR A 247 17.43 21.40 17.01
C THR A 247 16.70 22.66 16.54
N ILE A 248 16.03 22.62 15.40
CA ILE A 248 15.17 23.73 14.92
C ILE A 248 13.84 23.74 15.68
N THR A 249 13.20 22.58 15.86
CA THR A 249 11.93 22.47 16.60
C THR A 249 12.06 22.70 18.11
N ASP A 250 13.19 22.39 18.72
CA ASP A 250 13.48 22.73 20.12
C ASP A 250 13.79 24.24 20.30
N LYS A 251 14.25 24.93 19.25
CA LYS A 251 14.44 26.40 19.27
C LYS A 251 13.15 27.20 19.07
N GLU A 252 12.13 26.62 18.44
CA GLU A 252 10.81 27.27 18.29
C GLU A 252 9.91 27.12 19.53
N LYS A 253 10.28 26.27 20.50
CA LYS A 253 9.52 26.05 21.74
C LYS A 253 10.01 26.86 22.94
N HIS A 254 11.04 27.69 22.77
CA HIS A 254 11.58 28.61 23.77
C HIS A 254 11.50 30.06 23.26
#